data_AF-A0A2G1X2X8-F1
#
_entry.id   AF-A0A2G1X2X8-F1
#
_cell.length_a   1.000
_cell.length_b   1.000
_cell.length_c   1.000
_cell.angle_alpha   90.00
_cell.angle_beta   90.00
_cell.angle_gamma   90.00
#
_symmetry.space_group_name_H-M   'P 1'
#
loop_
_entity.id
_entity.type
_entity.pdbx_description
1 polymer ?
#
loop_
_entity_poly.entity_id
_entity_poly.type
_entity_poly.pdbx_seq_one_letter_code
_entity_poly.pdbx_strand_id
1 'polypeptide(L)' 'MSVHPGSTAVFQIPDQGVTGANCGSGWCELWAVATEPGVITAVALAGVLALLGFAYVRDAESACRSERRRVLDER' A
#
# COMPACT_ATOMS: atom_id res chain seq x y z
N MET A 1 41.11 -20.00 51.42
CA MET A 1 40.92 -18.98 50.37
C MET A 1 39.45 -18.61 50.34
N SER A 2 39.08 -17.37 50.68
CA SER A 2 37.69 -16.90 50.66
C SER A 2 37.49 -15.95 49.47
N VAL A 3 36.67 -16.38 48.50
CA VAL A 3 36.33 -15.57 47.33
C VAL A 3 35.16 -14.67 47.72
N HIS A 4 35.37 -13.36 47.70
CA HIS A 4 34.29 -12.39 47.91
C HIS A 4 33.63 -12.13 46.55
N PRO A 5 32.34 -12.48 46.37
CA PRO A 5 31.66 -12.19 45.11
C PRO A 5 31.53 -10.66 44.97
N GLY A 6 32.18 -10.12 43.93
CA GLY A 6 32.13 -8.70 43.62
C GLY A 6 30.71 -8.24 43.27
N SER A 7 30.40 -6.99 43.62
CA SER A 7 29.12 -6.32 43.34
C SER A 7 28.72 -6.49 41.88
N THR A 8 27.64 -7.25 41.63
CA THR A 8 27.03 -7.35 40.30
C THR A 8 26.28 -6.07 40.01
N ALA A 9 26.89 -5.15 39.28
CA ALA A 9 26.17 -4.00 38.74
C ALA A 9 25.16 -4.50 37.68
N VAL A 10 23.88 -4.49 38.04
CA VAL A 10 22.79 -4.78 37.11
C VAL A 10 22.60 -3.55 36.22
N PHE A 11 23.08 -3.62 34.98
CA PHE A 11 22.80 -2.61 33.97
C PHE A 11 21.37 -2.81 33.45
N GLN A 12 20.43 -1.97 33.89
CA GLN A 12 19.09 -1.94 33.34
C GLN A 12 19.07 -1.03 32.11
N ILE A 13 18.80 -1.60 30.95
CA ILE A 13 18.49 -0.84 29.75
C ILE A 13 17.05 -0.35 29.91
N PRO A 14 16.77 0.98 29.90
CA PRO A 14 15.41 1.46 29.90
C PRO A 14 14.77 1.11 28.55
N ASP A 15 13.99 0.03 28.51
CA ASP A 15 13.28 -0.45 27.32
C ASP A 15 12.17 0.51 26.83
N GLN A 16 11.89 1.59 27.55
CA GLN A 16 10.61 2.31 27.41
C GLN A 16 10.69 3.67 26.69
N GLY A 17 11.87 4.09 26.22
CA GLY A 17 12.05 5.45 25.70
C GLY A 17 12.05 5.64 24.18
N VAL A 18 12.49 4.63 23.41
CA VAL A 18 12.93 4.87 22.02
C VAL A 18 11.96 4.30 20.98
N THR A 19 11.16 3.29 21.34
CA THR A 19 10.23 2.62 20.41
C THR A 19 8.83 3.24 20.37
N GLY A 20 8.43 3.98 21.41
CA GLY A 20 7.09 4.57 21.52
C GLY A 20 6.95 6.01 21.04
N ALA A 21 8.01 6.82 21.15
CA ALA A 21 7.93 8.27 20.92
C ALA A 21 7.86 8.68 19.43
N ASN A 22 8.26 7.79 18.51
CA ASN A 22 8.34 8.12 17.08
C ASN A 22 7.25 7.47 16.21
N CYS A 23 6.48 6.52 16.77
CA CYS A 23 5.37 5.85 16.10
C CYS A 23 4.00 6.47 16.37
N GLY A 24 3.95 7.63 17.04
CA GLY A 24 2.71 8.36 17.35
C GLY A 24 2.42 9.54 16.42
N SER A 25 3.13 9.66 15.29
CA SER A 25 2.79 10.65 14.27
C SER A 25 1.63 10.11 13.44
N GLY A 26 0.69 10.97 13.00
CA GLY A 26 -0.45 10.55 12.17
C GLY A 26 -0.05 9.80 10.89
N TRP A 27 1.22 9.89 10.47
CA TRP A 27 1.80 9.11 9.39
C TRP A 27 1.91 7.61 9.73
N CYS A 28 2.24 7.24 10.96
CA CYS A 28 2.27 5.84 11.39
C CYS A 28 0.87 5.22 11.44
N GLU A 29 -0.12 5.96 11.89
CA GLU A 29 -1.52 5.51 11.82
C GLU A 29 -2.00 5.36 10.37
N LEU A 30 -1.59 6.29 9.49
CA LEU A 30 -1.92 6.20 8.07
C LEU A 30 -1.29 4.95 7.42
N TRP A 31 -0.04 4.66 7.73
CA TRP A 31 0.65 3.46 7.23
C TRP A 31 0.06 2.18 7.82
N ALA A 32 -0.37 2.19 9.09
CA ALA A 32 -1.09 1.07 9.67
C ALA A 32 -2.36 0.77 8.87
N VAL A 33 -3.17 1.79 8.56
CA VAL A 33 -4.38 1.62 7.74
C VAL A 33 -4.05 1.21 6.30
N ALA A 34 -3.07 1.86 5.67
CA ALA A 34 -2.69 1.56 4.28
C ALA A 34 -2.17 0.12 4.09
N THR A 35 -1.61 -0.48 5.14
CA THR A 35 -1.10 -1.85 5.12
C THR A 35 -2.12 -2.89 5.56
N GLU A 36 -3.32 -2.47 5.96
CA GLU A 36 -4.40 -3.41 6.25
C GLU A 36 -4.74 -4.22 4.98
N PRO A 37 -4.85 -5.56 5.08
CA PRO A 37 -5.14 -6.41 3.93
C PRO A 37 -6.41 -5.99 3.17
N GLY A 38 -7.41 -5.48 3.90
CA GLY A 38 -8.64 -4.94 3.31
C GLY A 38 -8.42 -3.71 2.43
N VAL A 39 -7.53 -2.80 2.84
CA VAL A 39 -7.23 -1.58 2.07
C VAL A 39 -6.45 -1.94 0.81
N ILE A 40 -5.45 -2.81 0.92
CA ILE A 40 -4.65 -3.26 -0.23
C ILE A 40 -5.53 -3.95 -1.28
N THR A 41 -6.43 -4.84 -0.84
CA THR A 41 -7.36 -5.53 -1.76
C THR A 41 -8.35 -4.56 -2.41
N ALA A 42 -8.88 -3.59 -1.67
CA ALA A 42 -9.75 -2.56 -2.23
C ALA A 42 -9.03 -1.72 -3.30
N VAL A 43 -7.80 -1.28 -3.03
CA VAL A 43 -6.97 -0.52 -3.99
C VAL A 43 -6.68 -1.36 -5.24
N ALA A 44 -6.33 -2.63 -5.07
CA ALA A 44 -6.10 -3.55 -6.20
C ALA A 44 -7.34 -3.71 -7.07
N LEU A 45 -8.51 -3.93 -6.47
CA LEU A 45 -9.78 -4.05 -7.19
C LEU A 45 -10.16 -2.75 -7.91
N ALA A 46 -9.98 -1.60 -7.26
CA ALA A 46 -10.21 -0.30 -7.89
C ALA A 46 -9.31 -0.10 -9.12
N GLY A 47 -8.03 -0.49 -9.03
CA GLY A 47 -7.09 -0.47 -10.15
C GLY A 47 -7.53 -1.37 -11.31
N VAL A 48 -7.97 -2.59 -11.02
CA VAL A 48 -8.50 -3.52 -12.03
C VAL A 48 -9.74 -2.93 -12.71
N LEU A 49 -10.69 -2.40 -11.95
CA LEU A 49 -11.90 -1.78 -12.49
C LEU A 49 -11.60 -0.57 -13.36
N ALA A 50 -10.63 0.26 -12.95
CA ALA A 50 -10.19 1.40 -13.75
C ALA A 50 -9.59 0.96 -15.10
N LEU A 51 -8.75 -0.07 -15.10
CA LEU A 51 -8.16 -0.63 -16.32
C LEU A 51 -9.24 -1.23 -17.24
N LEU A 52 -10.20 -1.96 -16.67
CA LEU A 52 -11.33 -2.50 -17.43
C LEU A 52 -12.20 -1.39 -18.04
N GLY A 53 -12.51 -0.35 -17.26
CA GLY A 53 -13.25 0.81 -17.75
C GLY A 53 -12.52 1.51 -18.89
N PHE A 54 -11.21 1.71 -18.76
CA PHE A 54 -10.39 2.30 -19.83
C PHE A 54 -10.37 1.41 -21.08
N ALA A 55 -10.17 0.11 -20.93
CA ALA A 55 -10.18 -0.85 -22.03
C ALA A 55 -11.55 -0.84 -22.76
N TYR A 56 -12.64 -0.82 -22.01
CA TYR A 56 -14.00 -0.75 -22.56
C TYR A 56 -14.22 0.52 -23.40
N VAL A 57 -13.82 1.70 -22.90
CA VAL A 57 -13.94 2.95 -23.64
C VAL A 57 -13.09 2.92 -24.91
N ARG A 58 -11.85 2.42 -24.82
CA ARG A 58 -10.96 2.29 -25.99
C ARG A 58 -11.53 1.33 -27.03
N ASP A 59 -12.12 0.22 -26.59
CA ASP A 59 -12.74 -0.76 -27.48
C ASP A 59 -13.95 -0.13 -28.20
N ALA A 60 -14.82 0.56 -27.47
CA ALA A 60 -15.95 1.28 -28.05
C ALA A 60 -15.53 2.33 -29.08
N GLU A 61 -14.47 3.11 -28.79
CA GLU A 61 -13.91 4.06 -29.76
C GLU A 61 -13.35 3.36 -31.01
N SER A 62 -12.71 2.19 -30.82
CA SER A 62 -12.12 1.42 -31.91
C SER A 62 -13.18 0.85 -32.84
N ALA A 63 -14.28 0.33 -32.28
CA ALA A 63 -15.42 -0.19 -33.01
C ALA A 63 -16.10 0.94 -33.80
N CYS A 64 -16.34 2.09 -33.16
CA CYS A 64 -16.92 3.26 -33.83
C CYS A 64 -16.03 3.76 -34.98
N ARG A 65 -14.71 3.75 -34.81
CA ARG A 65 -13.75 4.15 -35.85
C ARG A 65 -13.71 3.15 -37.01
N SER A 66 -13.80 1.85 -36.72
CA SER A 66 -13.86 0.79 -37.72
C SER A 66 -15.11 0.95 -38.60
N GLU A 67 -16.28 1.11 -37.96
CA GLU A 67 -17.54 1.29 -38.67
C GLU A 67 -17.53 2.55 -39.53
N ARG A 68 -16.98 3.66 -39.01
CA ARG A 68 -16.84 4.89 -39.79
C ARG A 68 -15.98 4.72 -41.05
N ARG A 69 -14.92 3.91 -41.00
CA ARG A 69 -14.09 3.65 -42.19
C ARG A 69 -14.85 2.82 -43.20
N ARG A 70 -15.55 1.78 -42.76
CA ARG A 70 -16.34 0.93 -43.63
C ARG A 70 -17.42 1.72 -44.39
N VAL A 71 -18.14 2.61 -43.70
CA VAL A 71 -19.15 3.49 -44.33
C VAL A 71 -18.54 4.47 -45.34
N LEU A 72 -17.29 4.90 -45.14
CA LEU A 72 -16.60 5.77 -46.10
C LEU A 72 -16.06 5.02 -47.32
N ASP A 73 -15.64 3.77 -47.17
CA ASP A 73 -15.16 2.93 -48.28
C ASP A 73 -16.33 2.41 -49.15
N GLU A 74 -17.53 2.27 -48.59
CA GLU A 74 -18.75 1.85 -49.32
C GLU A 74 -19.43 3.01 -50.10
N ARG A 75 -18.94 4.26 -50.00
CA ARG A 75 -19.55 5.46 -50.60
C ARG A 75 -18.73 6.06 -51.74
#